data_AF-A0A2M7YKK6-F1
#
_entry.id   AF-A0A2M7YKK6-F1
#
_cell.length_a   1.000
_cell.length_b   1.000
_cell.length_c   1.000
_cell.angle_alpha   90.00
_cell.angle_beta   90.00
_cell.angle_gamma   90.00
#
_symmetry.space_group_name_H-M   'P 1'
#
loop_
_entity.id
_entity.type
_entity.pdbx_description
1 polymer ?
#
loop_
_entity_poly.entity_id
_entity_poly.type
_entity_poly.pdbx_seq_one_letter_code
_entity_poly.pdbx_strand_id
1 'polypeptide(L)' 'MSGHSHWHNIKFKKELTDKKRGKTLSKISRLITVAAKEKGADPETNPKLKLAI' A
#
# COMPACT_ATOMS: atom_id res chain seq x y z
N MET A 1 -34.49 -14.36 -1.63
CA MET A 1 -33.60 -13.22 -1.93
C MET A 1 -33.64 -12.23 -0.77
N SER A 2 -32.59 -11.41 -0.63
CA SER A 2 -32.41 -10.30 0.33
C SER A 2 -32.31 -10.61 1.84
N GLY A 3 -31.18 -11.20 2.25
CA GLY A 3 -30.71 -11.21 3.65
C GLY A 3 -29.40 -10.44 3.88
N HIS A 4 -28.84 -9.82 2.84
CA HIS A 4 -27.61 -9.03 2.95
C HIS A 4 -27.95 -7.58 2.68
N SER A 5 -27.81 -6.74 3.70
CA SER A 5 -27.93 -5.30 3.53
C SER A 5 -26.91 -4.85 2.47
N HIS A 6 -27.28 -3.86 1.67
CA HIS A 6 -26.37 -3.24 0.69
C HIS A 6 -25.02 -2.87 1.34
N TRP A 7 -25.08 -2.42 2.59
CA TRP A 7 -23.92 -2.13 3.42
C TRP A 7 -23.04 -3.36 3.72
N HIS A 8 -23.62 -4.51 4.06
CA HIS A 8 -22.86 -5.73 4.37
C HIS A 8 -21.99 -6.18 3.18
N ASN A 9 -22.54 -6.08 1.96
CA ASN A 9 -21.81 -6.38 0.73
C ASN A 9 -20.68 -5.39 0.45
N ILE A 10 -20.91 -4.09 0.71
CA ILE A 10 -19.88 -3.05 0.59
C ILE A 10 -18.76 -3.31 1.59
N LYS A 11 -19.10 -3.58 2.86
CA LYS A 11 -18.13 -3.84 3.92
C LYS A 11 -17.21 -5.00 3.56
N PHE A 12 -17.78 -6.14 3.15
CA PHE A 12 -16.98 -7.33 2.81
C PHE A 12 -16.03 -7.08 1.62
N LYS A 13 -16.52 -6.41 0.56
CA LYS A 13 -15.68 -6.03 -0.59
C LYS A 13 -14.56 -5.06 -0.18
N LYS A 14 -14.87 -4.10 0.69
CA LYS A 14 -13.90 -3.13 1.20
C LYS A 14 -12.82 -3.83 2.05
N GLU A 15 -13.20 -4.69 2.99
CA GLU A 15 -12.25 -5.43 3.84
C GLU A 15 -11.28 -6.29 3.03
N LEU A 16 -11.75 -6.98 1.98
CA LEU A 16 -10.89 -7.74 1.08
C LEU A 16 -9.90 -6.84 0.32
N THR A 17 -10.37 -5.67 -0.12
CA THR A 17 -9.54 -4.70 -0.85
C THR A 17 -8.50 -4.07 0.08
N ASP A 18 -8.91 -3.69 1.28
CA ASP A 18 -8.05 -3.08 2.29
C ASP A 18 -6.99 -4.07 2.79
N LYS A 19 -7.34 -5.36 2.95
CA LYS A 19 -6.37 -6.41 3.28
C LYS A 19 -5.29 -6.60 2.20
N LYS A 20 -5.67 -6.49 0.92
CA LYS A 20 -4.71 -6.54 -0.20
C LYS A 20 -3.84 -5.28 -0.22
N ARG A 21 -4.45 -4.10 -0.11
CA ARG A 21 -3.75 -2.81 -0.09
C ARG A 21 -2.77 -2.70 1.09
N GLY A 22 -3.17 -3.10 2.29
CA GLY A 22 -2.32 -3.06 3.48
C GLY A 22 -1.00 -3.82 3.27
N LYS A 23 -1.05 -5.03 2.70
CA LYS A 23 0.17 -5.80 2.39
C LYS A 23 1.08 -5.08 1.40
N THR A 24 0.51 -4.47 0.37
CA THR A 24 1.29 -3.72 -0.62
C THR A 24 1.91 -2.47 -0.01
N LEU A 25 1.15 -1.70 0.78
CA LEU A 25 1.64 -0.50 1.47
C LEU A 25 2.77 -0.81 2.45
N SER A 26 2.68 -1.91 3.22
CA SER A 26 3.77 -2.32 4.11
C SER A 26 5.06 -2.63 3.35
N LYS A 27 4.96 -3.25 2.17
CA LYS A 27 6.14 -3.53 1.33
C LYS A 27 6.76 -2.24 0.77
N ILE A 28 5.93 -1.34 0.24
CA ILE A 28 6.38 -0.05 -0.32
C ILE A 28 7.04 0.79 0.77
N SER A 29 6.43 0.90 1.95
CA SER A 29 6.99 1.63 3.10
C SER A 29 8.37 1.12 3.51
N ARG A 30 8.56 -0.20 3.53
CA ARG A 30 9.88 -0.80 3.80
C ARG A 30 10.89 -0.47 2.70
N LEU A 31 10.50 -0.53 1.43
CA LEU A 31 11.37 -0.21 0.30
C LEU A 31 11.82 1.26 0.32
N ILE A 32 10.89 2.20 0.55
CA ILE A 32 11.19 3.63 0.71
C ILE A 32 12.19 3.83 1.85
N THR A 33 11.94 3.21 3.01
CA THR A 33 12.81 3.35 4.20
C THR A 33 14.23 2.82 3.94
N VAL A 34 14.35 1.66 3.27
CA VAL A 34 15.66 1.08 2.94
C VAL A 34 16.37 1.93 1.88
N ALA A 35 15.68 2.33 0.82
CA ALA A 35 16.26 3.16 -0.23
C ALA A 35 16.77 4.50 0.32
N ALA A 36 15.98 5.15 1.19
CA ALA A 36 16.36 6.40 1.84
C ALA A 36 17.58 6.24 2.78
N LYS A 37 17.70 5.10 3.47
CA LYS A 37 18.88 4.80 4.31
C LYS A 37 20.15 4.52 3.49
N GLU A 38 20.04 3.87 2.34
CA GLU A 38 21.20 3.49 1.52
C GLU A 38 21.86 4.68 0.81
N LYS A 39 21.07 5.62 0.29
CA LYS A 39 21.57 6.68 -0.61
C LYS A 39 21.09 8.09 -0.27
N GLY A 40 20.43 8.28 0.87
CA GLY A 40 19.85 9.56 1.27
C GLY A 40 18.40 9.73 0.80
N ALA A 41 17.76 10.78 1.32
CA ALA A 41 16.32 11.03 1.18
C ALA A 41 15.93 11.72 -0.14
N ASP A 42 16.89 12.08 -0.99
CA ASP A 42 16.64 12.79 -2.24
C ASP A 42 16.25 11.83 -3.39
N PRO A 43 15.02 11.89 -3.92
CA PRO A 43 14.56 10.97 -4.96
C PRO A 43 15.25 11.19 -6.32
N GLU A 44 15.73 12.41 -6.57
CA GLU A 44 16.40 12.75 -7.85
C GLU A 44 17.80 12.15 -7.96
N THR A 45 18.49 11.93 -6.84
CA THR A 45 19.82 11.32 -6.80
C THR A 45 19.78 9.82 -6.46
N ASN A 46 18.60 9.32 -6.05
CA ASN A 46 18.37 7.93 -5.66
C ASN A 46 17.30 7.26 -6.55
N PRO A 47 17.71 6.59 -7.65
CA PRO A 47 16.79 5.93 -8.57
C PRO A 47 15.92 4.86 -7.92
N LYS A 48 16.42 4.18 -6.87
CA LYS A 48 15.65 3.18 -6.11
C LYS A 48 14.51 3.83 -5.32
N LEU A 49 14.75 5.03 -4.78
CA LEU A 49 13.73 5.80 -4.06
C LEU A 49 12.70 6.37 -5.03
N LYS A 50 13.13 6.86 -6.21
CA LYS A 50 12.24 7.34 -7.27
C LYS A 50 11.29 6.27 -7.82
N LEU A 51 11.73 5.01 -7.87
CA LEU A 51 10.88 3.89 -8.28
C LEU A 51 9.93 3.40 -7.16
N ALA A 52 10.21 3.75 -5.91
CA ALA A 52 9.44 3.30 -4.74
C ALA A 52 8.36 4.31 -4.30
N ILE A 53 8.40 5.54 -4.82
CA ILE A 53 7.43 6.63 -4.60
C ILE A 53 6.51 6.69 -5.81
#